data_AF-A0AAW6XJQ4-F1
#
_entry.id   AF-A0AAW6XJQ4-F1
#
_cell.length_a   1.000
_cell.length_b   1.000
_cell.length_c   1.000
_cell.angle_alpha   90.00
_cell.angle_beta   90.00
_cell.angle_gamma   90.00
#
_symmetry.space_group_name_H-M   'P 1'
#
loop_
_entity.id
_entity.type
_entity.pdbx_description
1 polymer ?
#
loop_
_entity_poly.entity_id
_entity_poly.type
_entity_poly.pdbx_seq_one_letter_code
_entity_poly.pdbx_strand_id
1 'polypeptide(L)'
;MNMTKGALILSLSFLLAACSSIPQNIKGNNQPDIQKSFVAVHNQPGLYVGQQARFGGKVINVINGKTDTLLEIAVLPLDSYAKPD
;
A
#
# COMPACT_ATOMS: atom_id res chain seq x y z
N MET A 1 18.53 -14.72 36.40
CA MET A 1 18.86 -13.95 35.18
C MET A 1 19.27 -12.55 35.62
N ASN A 2 20.54 -12.19 35.42
CA ASN A 2 21.15 -10.98 36.00
C ASN A 2 20.39 -9.74 35.49
N MET A 3 20.03 -8.80 36.36
CA MET A 3 19.22 -7.59 36.05
C MET A 3 19.74 -6.82 34.81
N THR A 4 21.06 -6.82 34.59
CA THR A 4 21.71 -6.20 33.42
C THR A 4 21.38 -6.89 32.10
N LYS A 5 21.23 -8.22 32.09
CA LYS A 5 20.82 -8.99 30.91
C LYS A 5 19.35 -8.72 30.56
N GLY A 6 18.49 -8.58 31.57
CA GLY A 6 17.07 -8.24 31.39
C GLY A 6 16.88 -6.85 30.78
N ALA A 7 17.62 -5.85 31.27
CA ALA A 7 17.58 -4.49 30.74
C ALA A 7 18.05 -4.41 29.27
N LEU A 8 19.08 -5.17 28.91
CA LEU A 8 19.61 -5.21 27.54
C LEU A 8 18.62 -5.83 26.54
N ILE A 9 17.91 -6.89 26.94
CA ILE A 9 16.89 -7.54 26.09
C ILE A 9 15.71 -6.58 25.86
N LEU A 10 15.29 -5.84 26.89
CA LEU A 10 14.19 -4.90 26.78
C LEU A 10 14.53 -3.72 25.86
N SER A 11 15.74 -3.16 25.94
CA SER A 11 16.16 -2.04 25.08
C SER A 11 16.28 -2.45 23.61
N LEU A 12 16.80 -3.65 23.33
CA LEU A 12 16.91 -4.18 21.98
C LEU A 12 15.53 -4.40 21.33
N SER A 13 14.53 -4.78 22.13
CA SER A 13 13.15 -4.97 21.67
C SER A 13 12.49 -3.65 21.24
N PHE A 14 12.76 -2.56 21.97
CA PHE A 14 12.27 -1.22 21.64
C PHE A 14 12.92 -0.66 20.37
N LEU A 15 14.22 -0.91 20.16
CA LEU A 15 14.94 -0.50 18.96
C LEU A 15 14.39 -1.19 17.70
N LEU A 16 14.04 -2.48 17.77
CA LEU A 16 13.42 -3.21 16.67
C LEU A 16 12.02 -2.70 16.31
N ALA A 17 11.21 -2.32 17.31
CA ALA A 17 9.88 -1.77 17.10
C ALA A 17 9.89 -0.41 16.37
N ALA A 18 10.96 0.37 16.51
CA ALA A 18 11.12 1.63 15.79
C ALA A 18 11.33 1.42 14.28
N CYS A 19 11.93 0.30 13.86
CA CYS A 19 12.17 0.01 12.44
C CYS A 19 10.90 -0.43 11.67
N SER A 20 9.84 -0.85 12.35
CA SER A 20 8.59 -1.29 11.70
C SER A 20 7.44 -0.27 11.78
N SER A 21 7.67 0.89 12.40
CA SER A 21 6.64 1.91 12.57
C SER A 21 6.47 2.74 11.30
N ILE A 22 5.27 2.70 10.73
CA ILE A 22 4.90 3.51 9.56
C ILE A 22 4.67 4.96 10.01
N PRO A 23 5.40 5.96 9.47
CA PRO A 23 5.18 7.38 9.76
C PRO A 23 3.72 7.78 9.59
N GLN A 24 3.19 8.57 10.53
CA GLN A 24 1.77 8.98 10.55
C GLN A 24 1.31 9.65 9.24
N ASN A 25 2.19 10.38 8.56
CA ASN A 25 1.90 11.07 7.31
C ASN A 25 1.75 10.14 6.09
N ILE A 26 2.27 8.90 6.15
CA ILE A 26 2.10 7.89 5.10
C ILE A 26 1.27 6.70 5.56
N LYS A 27 0.78 6.73 6.80
CA LYS A 27 -0.04 5.67 7.38
C LYS A 27 -1.39 5.67 6.67
N GLY A 28 -1.69 4.56 5.98
CA GLY A 28 -3.03 4.35 5.42
C GLY A 28 -4.09 4.36 6.51
N ASN A 29 -5.34 4.69 6.16
CA ASN A 29 -6.46 4.73 7.10
C ASN A 29 -6.95 3.35 7.59
N ASN A 30 -6.14 2.30 7.40
CA ASN A 30 -6.45 0.89 7.73
C ASN A 30 -7.81 0.39 7.18
N GLN A 31 -8.33 0.96 6.09
CA GLN A 31 -9.51 0.37 5.45
C GLN A 31 -9.13 -1.00 4.86
N PRO A 32 -9.87 -2.08 5.20
CA PRO A 32 -9.51 -3.45 4.84
C PRO A 32 -9.64 -3.76 3.35
N ASP A 33 -10.29 -2.89 2.55
CA ASP A 33 -10.72 -3.24 1.19
C ASP A 33 -10.41 -2.13 0.16
N ILE A 34 -9.19 -1.56 0.22
CA ILE A 34 -8.73 -0.53 -0.73
C ILE A 34 -8.17 -1.18 -2.00
N GLN A 35 -7.66 -2.41 -1.93
CA GLN A 35 -7.14 -3.12 -3.09
C GLN A 35 -8.31 -3.63 -3.95
N LYS A 36 -8.52 -3.00 -5.11
CA LYS A 36 -9.60 -3.37 -6.03
C LYS A 36 -9.03 -4.06 -7.27
N SER A 37 -9.73 -5.09 -7.75
CA SER A 37 -9.40 -5.72 -9.03
C SER A 37 -9.68 -4.73 -10.16
N PHE A 38 -8.65 -4.42 -10.97
CA PHE A 38 -8.81 -3.55 -12.13
C PHE A 38 -9.89 -4.06 -13.09
N VAL A 39 -9.93 -5.37 -13.35
CA VAL A 39 -10.92 -6.00 -14.24
C VAL A 39 -12.34 -5.76 -13.74
N ALA A 40 -12.57 -5.89 -12.43
CA ALA A 40 -13.88 -5.65 -11.83
C ALA A 40 -14.31 -4.17 -11.96
N VAL A 41 -13.39 -3.25 -11.65
CA VAL A 41 -13.64 -1.80 -11.78
C VAL A 41 -13.88 -1.39 -13.23
N HIS A 42 -13.10 -1.94 -14.16
CA HIS A 42 -13.25 -1.68 -15.59
C HIS A 42 -14.61 -2.14 -16.13
N ASN A 43 -15.09 -3.30 -15.70
CA ASN A 43 -16.36 -3.86 -16.16
C ASN A 43 -17.58 -3.13 -15.57
N GLN A 44 -17.49 -2.59 -14.34
CA GLN A 44 -18.61 -1.94 -13.64
C GLN A 44 -18.19 -0.66 -12.89
N PRO A 45 -17.72 0.38 -13.60
CA PRO A 45 -17.10 1.55 -12.96
C PRO A 45 -18.04 2.32 -12.04
N GLY A 46 -19.35 2.36 -12.36
CA GLY A 46 -20.36 3.08 -11.58
C GLY A 46 -20.46 2.62 -10.12
N LEU A 47 -20.14 1.36 -9.82
CA LEU A 47 -20.17 0.83 -8.45
C LEU A 47 -19.03 1.37 -7.58
N TYR A 48 -17.96 1.90 -8.19
CA TYR A 48 -16.72 2.28 -7.51
C TYR A 48 -16.50 3.79 -7.43
N VAL A 49 -17.40 4.60 -7.99
CA VAL A 49 -17.34 6.06 -7.91
C VAL A 49 -17.42 6.51 -6.45
N GLY A 50 -16.50 7.40 -6.05
CA GLY A 50 -16.41 7.91 -4.68
C GLY A 50 -15.71 6.97 -3.69
N GLN A 51 -15.32 5.77 -4.12
CA GLN A 51 -14.55 4.84 -3.29
C GLN A 51 -13.05 5.06 -3.47
N GLN A 52 -12.28 4.84 -2.39
CA GLN A 52 -10.83 4.75 -2.50
C GLN A 52 -10.43 3.40 -3.13
N ALA A 53 -9.52 3.44 -4.10
CA ALA A 53 -8.97 2.26 -4.73
C ALA A 53 -7.44 2.36 -4.81
N ARG A 54 -6.77 1.22 -4.67
CA ARG A 54 -5.34 1.03 -4.88
C ARG A 54 -5.14 0.10 -6.06
N PHE A 55 -4.54 0.62 -7.13
CA PHE A 55 -4.15 -0.15 -8.31
C PHE A 55 -2.63 -0.27 -8.36
N GLY A 56 -2.14 -1.47 -8.67
CA GLY A 56 -0.73 -1.70 -8.97
C GLY A 56 -0.43 -1.42 -10.44
N GLY A 57 0.80 -1.00 -10.73
CA GLY A 57 1.29 -0.80 -12.10
C GLY A 57 2.24 0.39 -12.23
N LYS A 58 2.73 0.62 -13.45
CA LYS A 58 3.56 1.78 -13.78
C LYS A 58 2.69 2.84 -14.43
N VAL A 59 2.68 4.05 -13.87
CA VAL A 59 2.07 5.21 -14.52
C VAL A 59 2.89 5.56 -15.76
N ILE A 60 2.28 5.46 -16.93
CA ILE A 60 2.94 5.76 -18.22
C ILE A 60 2.58 7.15 -18.74
N ASN A 61 1.42 7.69 -18.32
CA ASN A 61 0.97 9.02 -18.71
C ASN A 61 0.00 9.59 -17.67
N VAL A 62 -0.05 10.92 -17.61
CA VAL A 62 -0.99 11.68 -16.76
C VAL A 62 -1.53 12.85 -17.56
N ILE A 63 -2.84 12.85 -17.79
CA ILE A 63 -3.54 13.92 -18.50
C ILE A 63 -4.48 14.61 -17.52
N ASN A 64 -4.17 15.86 -17.17
CA ASN A 64 -5.03 16.68 -16.32
C ASN A 64 -6.06 17.42 -17.18
N GLY A 65 -7.31 17.00 -17.06
CA GLY A 65 -8.47 17.69 -17.60
C GLY A 65 -8.90 18.86 -16.71
N LYS A 66 -10.04 19.47 -17.06
CA LYS A 66 -10.60 20.59 -16.26
C LYS A 66 -11.27 20.12 -14.97
N THR A 67 -11.83 18.92 -14.98
CA THR A 67 -12.67 18.36 -13.90
C THR A 67 -12.16 17.03 -13.37
N ASP A 68 -11.19 16.44 -14.05
CA ASP A 68 -10.71 15.09 -13.84
C ASP A 68 -9.25 14.94 -14.26
N THR A 69 -8.62 13.86 -13.80
CA THR A 69 -7.28 13.45 -14.23
C THR A 69 -7.37 12.03 -14.77
N LEU A 70 -6.93 11.84 -16.01
CA LEU A 70 -6.77 10.52 -16.61
C LEU A 70 -5.35 10.01 -16.35
N LEU A 71 -5.26 8.88 -15.66
CA LEU A 71 -4.01 8.16 -15.44
C LEU A 71 -3.97 6.94 -16.35
N GLU A 72 -2.93 6.86 -17.18
CA GLU A 72 -2.65 5.64 -17.94
C GLU A 72 -1.67 4.79 -17.13
N ILE A 73 -2.08 3.57 -16.78
CA ILE A 73 -1.31 2.67 -15.93
C ILE A 73 -1.06 1.37 -16.70
N ALA A 74 0.21 1.05 -16.94
CA ALA A 74 0.60 -0.24 -17.46
C ALA A 74 0.63 -1.26 -16.32
N VAL A 75 -0.20 -2.30 -16.42
CA VAL A 75 -0.15 -3.44 -15.51
C VAL A 75 1.02 -4.32 -15.94
N LEU A 76 2.05 -4.39 -15.10
CA LEU A 76 3.18 -5.27 -15.32
C LEU A 76 2.87 -6.63 -14.71
N PRO A 77 3.23 -7.75 -15.37
CA PRO A 77 3.15 -9.06 -14.74
C PRO A 77 4.02 -9.05 -13.49
N LEU A 78 3.54 -9.70 -12.43
CA LEU A 78 4.37 -9.96 -11.26
C LEU A 78 5.53 -10.84 -11.71
N ASP A 79 6.75 -10.48 -11.28
CA ASP A 79 7.87 -11.40 -11.36
C ASP A 79 7.47 -12.71 -10.68
N SER A 80 7.79 -13.85 -11.30
CA SER A 80 7.59 -15.18 -10.72
C SER A 80 8.17 -15.31 -9.31
N TYR A 81 9.23 -14.54 -8.98
CA TYR A 81 9.83 -14.49 -7.65
C TYR A 81 9.14 -13.52 -6.67
N ALA A 82 8.20 -12.69 -7.14
CA ALA A 82 7.51 -11.66 -6.36
C ALA A 82 6.03 -11.99 -6.10
N LYS A 83 5.56 -13.18 -6.48
CA LYS A 83 4.22 -13.63 -6.16
C LYS A 83 4.16 -13.94 -4.65
N PRO A 84 3.24 -13.32 -3.88
CA PRO A 84 3.01 -13.74 -2.50
C PRO A 84 2.50 -15.18 -2.50
N ASP A 85 3.06 -16.01 -1.63
CA ASP A 85 2.52 -17.35 -1.31
C ASP A 85 1.12 -17.24 -0.67
#